data_AF-A0A6V7KPU3-F1
#
_entry.id   AF-A0A6V7KPU3-F1
#
_cell.length_a   1.000
_cell.length_b   1.000
_cell.length_c   1.000
_cell.angle_alpha   90.00
_cell.angle_beta   90.00
_cell.angle_gamma   90.00
#
_symmetry.space_group_name_H-M   'P 1'
#
loop_
_entity.id
_entity.type
_entity.pdbx_description
1 polymer ?
#
loop_
_entity_poly.entity_id
_entity_poly.type
_entity_poly.pdbx_seq_one_letter_code
_entity_poly.pdbx_strand_id
1 'polypeptide(L)'
;MLREESTTTKLRIVSNGSSKTLSGVSQDDILHEGAKLYLDAFDVVTWLHQFQLLFCTDITKMFWQIKVRQQDWDYQRISWLDGNNHIITYENSPDASPPSASTSAQGQ
;
A
#
# COMPACT_ATOMS: atom_id res chain seq x y z
N MET A 1 15.03 -4.14 -6.77
CA MET A 1 16.49 -4.20 -6.63
C MET A 1 16.86 -3.78 -5.22
N LEU A 2 17.31 -4.75 -4.40
CA LEU A 2 17.89 -4.49 -3.10
C LEU A 2 19.35 -4.04 -3.33
N ARG A 3 19.79 -2.95 -2.71
CA ARG A 3 21.18 -2.48 -2.79
C ARG A 3 21.87 -2.92 -1.51
N GLU A 4 22.77 -3.88 -1.62
CA GLU A 4 23.44 -4.55 -0.48
C GLU A 4 24.38 -3.61 0.31
N GLU A 5 24.78 -2.48 -0.28
CA GLU A 5 25.74 -1.52 0.28
C GLU A 5 25.12 -0.46 1.24
N SER A 6 23.84 -0.57 1.59
CA SER A 6 23.13 0.45 2.39
C SER A 6 22.71 -0.12 3.75
N THR A 7 23.37 0.34 4.81
CA THR A 7 23.12 -0.04 6.22
C THR A 7 21.69 0.31 6.69
N THR A 8 20.94 1.12 5.93
CA THR A 8 19.51 1.40 6.19
C THR A 8 18.72 1.46 4.88
N THR A 9 18.68 0.38 4.10
CA THR A 9 17.78 0.34 2.94
C THR A 9 16.35 0.37 3.42
N LYS A 10 15.69 1.52 3.37
CA LYS A 10 14.26 1.66 3.71
C LYS A 10 13.45 0.73 2.80
N LEU A 11 13.03 -0.40 3.35
CA LEU A 11 12.13 -1.33 2.69
C LEU A 11 10.81 -0.62 2.40
N ARG A 12 10.33 -0.72 1.15
CA ARG A 12 9.03 -0.18 0.74
C ARG A 12 8.17 -1.34 0.25
N ILE A 13 6.96 -1.42 0.78
CA ILE A 13 5.92 -2.33 0.28
C ILE A 13 5.33 -1.70 -0.97
N VAL A 14 5.36 -2.42 -2.10
CA VAL A 14 4.77 -2.00 -3.36
C VAL A 14 3.75 -3.06 -3.77
N SER A 15 2.49 -2.65 -3.97
CA SER A 15 1.46 -3.53 -4.53
C SER A 15 1.64 -3.63 -6.03
N ASN A 16 1.62 -4.84 -6.58
CA ASN A 16 1.74 -5.09 -8.02
C ASN A 16 0.43 -5.67 -8.58
N GLY A 17 -0.53 -4.79 -8.87
CA GLY A 17 -1.87 -5.16 -9.37
C GLY A 17 -1.88 -5.67 -10.82
N SER A 18 -0.87 -5.32 -11.62
CA SER A 18 -0.77 -5.70 -13.03
C SER A 18 -0.10 -7.04 -13.28
N SER A 19 0.43 -7.69 -12.23
CA SER A 19 1.03 -9.02 -12.37
C SER A 19 -0.05 -10.04 -12.70
N LYS A 20 0.10 -10.69 -13.85
CA LYS A 20 -0.79 -11.78 -14.25
C LYS A 20 -0.60 -12.98 -13.34
N THR A 21 -1.72 -13.56 -12.91
CA THR A 21 -1.74 -14.84 -12.18
C THR A 21 -1.51 -16.00 -13.14
N LEU A 22 -1.43 -17.23 -12.61
CA LEU A 22 -1.38 -18.47 -13.41
C LEU A 22 -2.59 -18.62 -14.36
N SER A 23 -3.70 -17.95 -14.06
CA SER A 23 -4.89 -17.91 -14.91
C SER A 23 -4.79 -16.88 -16.04
N GLY A 24 -3.71 -16.10 -16.11
CA GLY A 24 -3.47 -15.07 -17.12
C GLY A 24 -4.15 -13.72 -16.87
N VAL A 25 -4.91 -13.60 -15.79
CA VAL A 25 -5.66 -12.39 -15.40
C VAL A 25 -4.93 -11.69 -14.25
N SER A 26 -4.87 -10.36 -14.29
CA SER A 26 -4.30 -9.51 -13.23
C SER A 26 -5.39 -8.92 -12.33
N GLN A 27 -5.00 -8.37 -11.19
CA GLN A 27 -5.94 -7.71 -10.27
C GLN A 27 -6.55 -6.47 -10.92
N ASP A 28 -5.76 -5.70 -11.67
CA ASP A 28 -6.22 -4.51 -12.39
C ASP A 28 -7.27 -4.86 -13.46
N ASP A 29 -7.22 -6.06 -14.05
CA ASP A 29 -8.21 -6.53 -15.03
C ASP A 29 -9.57 -6.89 -14.39
N ILE A 30 -9.59 -7.20 -13.08
CA ILE A 30 -10.78 -7.65 -12.35
C ILE A 30 -11.47 -6.47 -11.65
N LEU A 31 -10.69 -5.47 -11.23
CA LEU A 31 -11.19 -4.30 -10.54
C LEU A 31 -12.05 -3.45 -11.48
N HIS A 32 -13.32 -3.25 -11.10
CA HIS A 32 -14.19 -2.34 -11.80
C HIS A 32 -13.77 -0.89 -11.52
N GLU A 33 -13.36 -0.17 -12.56
CA GLU A 33 -13.07 1.26 -12.48
C GLU A 33 -14.35 2.04 -12.14
N GLY A 34 -14.45 2.51 -10.89
CA GLY A 34 -15.52 3.40 -10.47
C GLY A 34 -15.43 4.78 -11.12
N ALA A 35 -16.45 5.61 -10.90
CA ALA A 35 -16.43 7.00 -11.34
C ALA A 35 -15.24 7.77 -10.72
N LYS A 36 -14.67 8.72 -11.46
CA LYS A 36 -13.61 9.60 -10.96
C LYS A 36 -14.12 10.41 -9.76
N LEU A 37 -13.61 10.11 -8.56
CA LEU A 37 -14.00 10.78 -7.31
C LEU A 37 -13.14 12.02 -7.00
N TYR A 38 -12.01 12.19 -7.67
CA TYR A 38 -11.09 13.30 -7.43
C TYR A 38 -11.43 14.51 -8.30
N LEU A 39 -11.37 15.70 -7.68
CA LEU A 39 -11.45 16.97 -8.39
C LEU A 39 -10.25 17.13 -9.33
N ASP A 40 -10.41 17.95 -10.37
CA ASP A 40 -9.28 18.30 -11.20
C ASP A 40 -8.24 19.08 -10.39
N ALA A 41 -6.95 18.79 -10.62
CA ALA A 41 -5.88 19.43 -9.88
C ALA A 41 -5.88 20.95 -10.10
N PHE A 42 -6.24 21.42 -11.30
CA PHE A 42 -6.34 22.83 -11.61
C PHE A 42 -7.48 23.51 -10.84
N ASP A 43 -8.63 22.84 -10.74
CA ASP A 43 -9.77 23.34 -9.96
C ASP A 43 -9.40 23.47 -8.48
N VAL A 44 -8.72 22.45 -7.92
CA VAL A 44 -8.26 22.46 -6.54
C VAL A 44 -7.28 23.61 -6.31
N VAL A 45 -6.25 23.77 -7.16
CA VAL A 45 -5.26 24.85 -7.00
C VAL A 45 -5.92 26.23 -7.13
N THR A 46 -6.85 26.40 -8.07
CA THR A 46 -7.57 27.67 -8.28
C THR A 46 -8.42 28.02 -7.07
N TRP A 47 -9.10 27.04 -6.48
CA TRP A 47 -9.87 27.22 -5.25
C TRP A 47 -8.97 27.58 -4.06
N LEU A 48 -7.83 26.90 -3.91
CA LEU A 48 -6.87 27.18 -2.84
C LEU A 48 -6.27 28.59 -2.93
N HIS A 49 -6.10 29.14 -4.14
CA HIS A 49 -5.58 30.49 -4.34
C HIS A 49 -6.50 31.62 -3.84
N GLN A 50 -7.76 31.32 -3.50
CA GLN A 50 -8.68 32.30 -2.91
C GLN A 50 -8.41 32.57 -1.43
N PHE A 51 -7.59 31.75 -0.77
CA PHE A 51 -7.32 31.86 0.66
C PHE A 51 -5.94 32.49 0.92
N GLN A 52 -5.89 33.46 1.83
CA GLN A 52 -4.64 34.11 2.23
C GLN A 52 -3.74 33.20 3.10
N LEU A 53 -4.34 32.21 3.78
CA LEU A 53 -3.66 31.25 4.64
C LEU A 53 -4.27 29.87 4.42
N LEU A 54 -3.42 28.86 4.25
CA LEU A 54 -3.82 27.47 4.03
C LEU A 54 -3.06 26.55 4.99
N PHE A 55 -3.76 25.56 5.55
CA PHE A 55 -3.15 24.48 6.32
C PHE A 55 -3.22 23.19 5.50
N CYS A 56 -2.06 22.59 5.27
CA CYS A 56 -1.92 21.30 4.59
C CYS A 56 -1.30 20.29 5.55
N THR A 57 -1.75 19.04 5.49
CA THR A 57 -1.15 17.93 6.24
C THR A 57 -1.15 16.67 5.39
N ASP A 58 -0.14 15.84 5.54
CA ASP A 58 -0.01 14.59 4.81
C ASP A 58 -0.68 13.44 5.56
N ILE A 59 -1.60 12.76 4.89
CA ILE A 59 -2.17 11.51 5.40
C ILE A 59 -1.24 10.37 5.02
N THR A 60 -0.35 10.02 5.94
CA THR A 60 0.58 8.89 5.75
C THR A 60 -0.20 7.60 5.55
N LYS A 61 0.10 6.88 4.46
CA LYS A 61 -0.54 5.60 4.10
C LYS A 61 -2.08 5.70 3.95
N MET A 62 -2.59 6.78 3.33
CA MET A 62 -4.03 7.02 3.19
C MET A 62 -4.83 5.81 2.65
N PHE A 63 -4.28 5.07 1.67
CA PHE A 63 -4.96 3.91 1.08
C PHE A 63 -5.18 2.76 2.08
N TRP A 64 -4.38 2.68 3.14
CA TRP A 64 -4.48 1.65 4.18
C TRP A 64 -5.41 2.04 5.32
N GLN A 65 -5.83 3.30 5.41
CA GLN A 65 -6.75 3.77 6.44
C GLN A 65 -8.22 3.59 6.05
N ILE A 66 -8.49 3.23 4.80
CA ILE A 66 -9.84 2.98 4.30
C ILE A 66 -10.30 1.61 4.81
N LYS A 67 -11.42 1.56 5.54
CA LYS A 67 -12.00 0.30 5.99
C LYS A 67 -12.55 -0.48 4.80
N VAL A 68 -11.96 -1.64 4.55
CA VAL A 68 -12.38 -2.57 3.50
C VAL A 68 -13.40 -3.55 4.05
N ARG A 69 -14.41 -3.91 3.24
CA ARG A 69 -15.40 -4.93 3.62
C ARG A 69 -14.68 -6.27 3.77
N GLN A 70 -15.10 -7.08 4.73
CA GLN A 70 -14.47 -8.37 5.03
C GLN A 70 -14.42 -9.32 3.81
N GLN A 71 -15.43 -9.25 2.94
CA GLN A 71 -15.50 -10.04 1.71
C GLN A 71 -14.40 -9.69 0.70
N ASP A 72 -13.83 -8.49 0.80
CA ASP A 72 -12.85 -7.95 -0.15
C ASP A 72 -11.41 -7.97 0.42
N TRP A 73 -11.20 -8.45 1.65
CA TRP A 73 -9.87 -8.49 2.30
C TRP A 73 -8.86 -9.35 1.53
N ASP A 74 -9.35 -10.41 0.90
CA ASP A 74 -8.55 -11.35 0.12
C ASP A 74 -7.82 -10.66 -1.05
N TYR A 75 -8.38 -9.56 -1.57
CA TYR A 75 -7.78 -8.77 -2.66
C TYR A 75 -6.70 -7.77 -2.20
N GLN A 76 -6.47 -7.65 -0.88
CA GLN A 76 -5.45 -6.77 -0.30
C GLN A 76 -4.42 -7.52 0.56
N ARG A 77 -4.38 -8.85 0.45
CA ARG A 77 -3.43 -9.69 1.19
C ARG A 77 -1.98 -9.32 0.85
N ILE A 78 -1.14 -9.29 1.89
CA ILE A 78 0.29 -9.11 1.73
C ILE A 78 0.95 -10.47 1.94
N SER A 79 1.62 -10.98 0.90
CA SER A 79 2.44 -12.18 1.01
C SER A 79 3.90 -11.78 1.25
N TRP A 80 4.50 -12.39 2.26
CA TRP A 80 5.90 -12.20 2.67
C TRP A 80 6.63 -13.55 2.63
N LEU A 81 7.90 -13.55 2.20
CA LEU A 81 8.76 -14.73 2.26
C LEU A 81 9.64 -14.65 3.51
N ASP A 82 9.56 -15.65 4.38
CA ASP A 82 10.48 -15.77 5.52
C ASP A 82 11.89 -16.22 5.09
N GLY A 83 12.82 -16.28 6.05
CA GLY A 83 14.20 -16.71 5.79
C GLY A 83 14.34 -18.17 5.32
N ASN A 84 13.26 -18.95 5.39
CA ASN A 84 13.19 -20.34 4.95
C ASN A 84 12.35 -20.49 3.66
N ASN A 85 12.08 -19.39 2.94
CA ASN A 85 11.24 -19.32 1.74
C ASN A 85 9.78 -19.76 1.97
N HIS A 86 9.26 -19.71 3.19
CA HIS A 86 7.84 -19.93 3.43
C HIS A 86 7.05 -18.64 3.21
N ILE A 87 5.90 -18.77 2.54
CA ILE A 87 4.99 -17.66 2.31
C ILE A 87 4.11 -17.46 3.56
N ILE A 88 4.30 -16.33 4.22
CA ILE A 88 3.45 -15.82 5.29
C ILE A 88 2.48 -14.82 4.67
N THR A 89 1.18 -14.99 4.89
CA THR A 89 0.15 -14.08 4.35
C THR A 89 -0.48 -13.30 5.49
N TYR A 90 -0.48 -11.97 5.35
CA TYR A 90 -1.13 -11.05 6.28
C TYR A 90 -2.44 -10.56 5.69
N GLU A 91 -3.51 -10.64 6.48
CA GLU A 91 -4.84 -10.17 6.14
C GLU A 91 -5.13 -8.82 6.80
N ASN A 92 -6.02 -8.04 6.19
CA ASN A 92 -6.43 -6.72 6.68
C ASN A 92 -7.46 -6.85 7.82
N SER A 93 -7.11 -7.59 8.88
CA SER A 93 -7.93 -7.75 10.09
C SER A 93 -7.76 -6.53 11.01
N PRO A 94 -8.82 -6.02 11.68
CA PRO A 94 -8.73 -4.86 12.58
C PRO A 94 -7.77 -5.03 13.78
N ASP A 95 -7.39 -6.26 14.12
CA ASP A 95 -6.37 -6.58 15.15
C ASP A 95 -4.97 -6.86 14.56
N ALA A 96 -4.83 -6.87 13.23
CA ALA A 96 -3.54 -7.09 12.59
C ALA A 96 -2.71 -5.80 12.66
N SER A 97 -1.74 -5.78 13.57
CA SER A 97 -0.69 -4.77 13.53
C SER A 97 0.09 -4.93 12.21
N PRO A 98 0.31 -3.86 11.43
CA PRO A 98 1.17 -3.95 10.26
C PRO A 98 2.55 -4.43 10.74
N PRO A 99 3.26 -5.27 9.96
CA PRO A 99 4.60 -5.67 10.33
C PRO A 99 5.45 -4.40 10.53
N SER A 100 5.85 -4.15 11.77
CA SER A 100 6.89 -3.18 12.04
C SER A 100 8.16 -3.71 11.39
N ALA A 101 8.82 -2.89 10.57
CA ALA A 101 10.13 -3.19 9.99
C ALA A 101 11.23 -3.10 11.06
N SER A 102 11.03 -3.84 12.16
CA SER A 102 11.95 -3.97 13.29
C SER A 102 11.95 -5.43 13.71
N THR A 103 12.53 -6.30 12.88
CA THR A 103 13.07 -7.56 13.38
C THR A 103 14.57 -7.38 13.48
N SER A 104 14.98 -7.11 14.71
CA SER A 104 16.18 -7.58 15.39
C SER A 104 17.34 -8.02 14.48
N ALA A 105 18.36 -7.17 14.38
CA ALA A 105 19.73 -7.66 14.33
C ALA A 105 20.03 -8.35 15.67
N GLN A 106 19.91 -9.68 15.72
CA GLN A 106 20.51 -10.49 16.78
C GLN A 106 21.24 -11.68 16.15
N GLY A 107 22.57 -11.63 16.27
CA GLY A 107 23.47 -12.77 16.43
C GLY A 107 23.52 -13.79 15.29
N GLN A 108 24.57 -13.72 14.49
CA GLN A 108 25.83 -14.44 14.75
C GLN A 108 26.98 -13.76 14.02
#